data_AF-A0A1G1W292-F1
#
_entry.id   AF-A0A1G1W292-F1
#
_cell.length_a   1.000
_cell.length_b   1.000
_cell.length_c   1.000
_cell.angle_alpha   90.00
_cell.angle_beta   90.00
_cell.angle_gamma   90.00
#
_symmetry.space_group_name_H-M   'P 1'
#
loop_
_entity.id
_entity.type
_entity.pdbx_description
1 polymer ?
#
loop_
_entity_poly.entity_id
_entity_poly.type
_entity_poly.pdbx_seq_one_letter_code
_entity_poly.pdbx_strand_id
1 'polypeptide(L)'
;MKEHWPEVLQRVRPQNHSLEALLKAAMPLRIDNNGSLIVEVAYTFHKQQLELSRYKAIVETAVREVLATRLKLQYILRDYPKAENPKKLTEHDNVSGAVEDEDVVRAAHEIFGVETD
;
A
#
# COMPACT_ATOMS: atom_id res chain seq x y z
N MET A 1 11.09 12.18 6.97
CA MET A 1 10.39 11.26 6.03
C MET A 1 9.66 10.13 6.75
N LYS A 2 10.30 9.36 7.62
CA LYS A 2 9.64 8.27 8.36
C LYS A 2 8.39 8.73 9.15
N GLU A 3 8.46 9.91 9.74
CA GLU A 3 7.35 10.52 10.50
C GLU A 3 6.16 10.95 9.64
N HIS A 4 6.40 11.27 8.36
CA HIS A 4 5.37 11.69 7.41
C HIS A 4 4.78 10.51 6.61
N TRP A 5 5.38 9.32 6.71
CA TRP A 5 4.88 8.14 6.00
C TRP A 5 3.45 7.73 6.38
N PRO A 6 3.06 7.77 7.67
CA PRO A 6 1.67 7.51 8.06
C PRO A 6 0.69 8.48 7.39
N GLU A 7 1.06 9.75 7.24
CA GLU A 7 0.25 10.75 6.54
C GLU A 7 0.12 10.42 5.04
N VAL A 8 1.21 9.97 4.40
CA VAL A 8 1.17 9.50 3.01
C VAL A 8 0.20 8.32 2.86
N LEU A 9 0.25 7.34 3.77
CA LEU A 9 -0.68 6.20 3.78
C LEU A 9 -2.14 6.66 3.92
N GLN A 10 -2.42 7.61 4.80
CA GLN A 10 -3.77 8.17 4.97
C GLN A 10 -4.29 8.86 3.71
N ARG A 11 -3.42 9.50 2.91
CA ARG A 11 -3.80 10.12 1.63
C ARG A 11 -3.99 9.11 0.49
N VAL A 12 -3.29 7.97 0.55
CA VAL A 12 -3.43 6.90 -0.44
C VAL A 12 -4.67 6.04 -0.17
N ARG A 13 -5.02 5.81 1.10
CA ARG A 13 -6.18 5.00 1.52
C ARG A 13 -7.48 5.30 0.73
N PRO A 14 -7.97 6.56 0.64
CA PRO A 14 -9.21 6.86 -0.09
C PRO A 14 -9.11 6.70 -1.61
N GLN A 15 -7.90 6.62 -2.17
CA GLN A 15 -7.70 6.43 -3.61
C GLN A 15 -7.58 4.96 -3.98
N ASN A 16 -6.90 4.17 -3.14
CA ASN A 16 -6.69 2.74 -3.38
C ASN A 16 -6.24 2.02 -2.10
N HIS A 17 -7.14 1.24 -1.50
CA HIS A 17 -6.85 0.42 -0.32
C HIS A 17 -5.76 -0.63 -0.57
N SER A 18 -5.74 -1.27 -1.75
CA SER A 18 -4.71 -2.25 -2.10
C SER A 18 -3.33 -1.60 -2.20
N LEU A 19 -3.26 -0.34 -2.66
CA LEU A 19 -2.00 0.42 -2.72
C LEU A 19 -1.50 0.80 -1.33
N GLU A 20 -2.40 1.17 -0.41
CA GLU A 20 -2.05 1.39 1.00
C GLU A 20 -1.45 0.14 1.62
N ALA A 21 -2.05 -1.03 1.41
CA ALA A 21 -1.51 -2.30 1.90
C ALA A 21 -0.09 -2.60 1.36
N LEU A 22 0.15 -2.35 0.05
CA LEU A 22 1.47 -2.49 -0.56
C LEU A 22 2.49 -1.53 0.06
N LEU A 23 2.11 -0.27 0.30
CA LEU A 23 2.97 0.76 0.90
C LEU A 23 3.20 0.55 2.39
N LYS A 24 2.28 -0.12 3.10
CA LYS A 24 2.45 -0.52 4.50
C LYS A 24 3.54 -1.58 4.66
N ALA A 25 3.71 -2.43 3.66
CA ALA A 25 4.83 -3.37 3.55
C ALA A 25 6.12 -2.72 2.99
N ALA A 26 6.06 -1.43 2.62
CA ALA A 26 7.19 -0.66 2.13
C ALA A 26 7.68 0.35 3.18
N MET A 27 8.96 0.67 3.16
CA MET A 27 9.58 1.60 4.11
C MET A 27 10.31 2.72 3.37
N PRO A 28 9.99 4.01 3.62
CA PRO A 28 10.74 5.10 3.03
C PRO A 28 12.12 5.17 3.69
N LEU A 29 13.17 5.12 2.87
CA LEU A 29 14.55 5.15 3.36
C LEU A 29 15.07 6.58 3.45
N ARG A 30 15.11 7.27 2.32
CA ARG A 30 15.78 8.57 2.17
C ARG A 30 15.33 9.27 0.90
N ILE A 31 15.52 10.58 0.87
CA ILE A 31 15.37 11.38 -0.36
C ILE A 31 16.78 11.57 -0.91
N ASP A 32 16.97 11.19 -2.16
CA ASP A 32 18.22 11.37 -2.88
C ASP A 32 18.44 12.84 -3.26
N ASN A 33 19.70 13.23 -3.47
CA ASN A 33 20.07 14.60 -3.86
C ASN A 33 19.41 15.03 -5.18
N ASN A 34 19.00 14.08 -6.03
CA ASN A 34 18.25 14.33 -7.25
C ASN A 34 16.74 14.56 -7.04
N GLY A 35 16.26 14.67 -5.79
CA GLY A 35 14.84 14.88 -5.49
C GLY A 35 13.99 13.62 -5.68
N SER A 36 14.58 12.44 -5.48
CA SER A 36 13.89 11.15 -5.60
C SER A 36 13.75 10.48 -4.24
N LEU A 37 12.52 10.15 -3.84
CA LEU A 37 12.26 9.40 -2.61
C LEU A 37 12.51 7.91 -2.87
N ILE A 38 13.48 7.36 -2.15
CA ILE A 38 13.83 5.95 -2.18
C ILE A 38 12.99 5.20 -1.16
N VAL A 39 12.18 4.27 -1.64
CA VAL A 39 11.32 3.40 -0.82
C VAL A 39 11.79 1.96 -0.95
N GLU A 40 12.03 1.32 0.17
CA GLU A 40 12.41 -0.08 0.24
C GLU A 40 11.18 -0.98 0.31
N VAL A 41 11.20 -2.06 -0.46
CA VAL A 41 10.11 -3.04 -0.54
C VAL A 41 10.69 -4.43 -0.27
N ALA A 42 9.99 -5.24 0.53
CA ALA A 42 10.47 -6.57 0.89
C ALA A 42 10.37 -7.61 -0.25
N TYR A 43 9.47 -7.39 -1.22
CA TYR A 43 9.12 -8.38 -2.25
C TYR A 43 9.12 -7.80 -3.67
N THR A 44 9.62 -8.57 -4.64
CA THR A 44 9.71 -8.19 -6.06
C THR A 44 8.35 -7.95 -6.70
N PHE A 45 7.35 -8.75 -6.36
CA PHE A 45 5.99 -8.56 -6.87
C PHE A 45 5.39 -7.23 -6.39
N HIS A 46 5.52 -6.90 -5.10
CA HIS A 46 5.07 -5.60 -4.58
C HIS A 46 5.80 -4.44 -5.25
N LYS A 47 7.11 -4.56 -5.48
CA LYS A 47 7.87 -3.57 -6.25
C LYS A 47 7.30 -3.39 -7.67
N GLN A 48 7.04 -4.48 -8.38
CA GLN A 48 6.47 -4.41 -9.73
C GLN A 48 5.09 -3.75 -9.75
N GLN A 49 4.23 -4.04 -8.78
CA GLN A 49 2.93 -3.36 -8.64
C GLN A 49 3.12 -1.87 -8.37
N LEU A 50 3.99 -1.50 -7.40
CA LEU A 50 4.28 -0.12 -7.04
C LEU A 50 4.92 0.69 -8.19
N GLU A 51 5.62 0.03 -9.10
CA GLU A 51 6.22 0.65 -10.29
C GLU A 51 5.22 0.92 -11.43
N LEU A 52 3.99 0.41 -11.35
CA LEU A 52 2.95 0.73 -12.32
C LEU A 52 2.68 2.24 -12.32
N SER A 53 2.67 2.85 -13.52
CA SER A 53 2.55 4.31 -13.68
C SER A 53 1.36 4.92 -12.93
N ARG A 54 0.23 4.22 -12.91
CA ARG A 54 -0.98 4.64 -12.16
C ARG A 54 -0.74 4.71 -10.65
N TYR A 55 -0.05 3.71 -10.08
CA TYR A 55 0.23 3.67 -8.64
C TYR A 55 1.31 4.67 -8.29
N LYS A 56 2.37 4.77 -9.11
CA LYS A 56 3.37 5.84 -8.95
C LYS A 56 2.75 7.23 -8.89
N ALA A 57 1.85 7.55 -9.82
CA ALA A 57 1.21 8.87 -9.86
C ALA A 57 0.38 9.17 -8.59
N ILE A 58 -0.32 8.17 -8.04
CA ILE A 58 -1.08 8.30 -6.79
C ILE A 58 -0.13 8.56 -5.62
N VAL A 59 0.94 7.77 -5.48
CA VAL A 59 1.91 7.93 -4.39
C VAL A 59 2.68 9.24 -4.50
N GLU A 60 3.12 9.62 -5.70
CA GLU A 60 3.81 10.89 -5.95
C GLU A 60 2.91 12.09 -5.62
N THR A 61 1.61 11.98 -5.90
CA THR A 61 0.62 13.00 -5.52
C THR A 61 0.47 13.08 -4.00
N ALA A 62 0.28 11.95 -3.32
CA ALA A 62 0.17 11.90 -1.86
C ALA A 62 1.43 12.45 -1.17
N VAL A 63 2.62 12.07 -1.65
CA VAL A 63 3.91 12.56 -1.14
C VAL A 63 4.04 14.06 -1.38
N ARG A 64 3.61 14.57 -2.54
CA ARG A 64 3.62 16.01 -2.84
C ARG A 64 2.68 16.79 -1.91
N GLU A 65 1.52 16.25 -1.58
CA GLU A 65 0.58 16.90 -0.67
C GLU A 65 1.10 16.96 0.76
N VAL A 66 1.78 15.92 1.23
CA VAL A 66 2.32 15.84 2.59
C VAL A 66 3.59 16.69 2.74
N LEU A 67 4.51 16.63 1.77
CA LEU A 67 5.81 17.31 1.85
C LEU A 67 5.85 18.67 1.13
N ALA A 68 4.73 19.09 0.52
CA ALA A 68 4.65 20.27 -0.35
C ALA A 68 5.74 20.33 -1.47
N THR A 69 6.34 19.17 -1.80
CA THR A 69 7.52 19.06 -2.67
C THR A 69 7.26 18.01 -3.75
N ARG A 70 7.61 18.29 -5.00
CA ARG A 70 7.54 17.31 -6.09
C ARG A 70 8.74 16.37 -6.01
N LEU A 71 8.54 15.17 -5.48
CA LEU A 71 9.55 14.11 -5.44
C LEU A 71 9.19 12.99 -6.42
N LYS A 72 10.21 12.41 -7.06
CA LYS A 72 10.03 11.19 -7.86
C LYS A 72 10.10 9.95 -6.98
N LEU A 73 9.29 8.94 -7.26
CA LEU A 73 9.31 7.68 -6.51
C LEU A 73 10.24 6.66 -7.16
N GLN A 74 11.17 6.13 -6.36
CA GLN A 74 12.04 5.01 -6.70
C GLN A 74 11.90 3.90 -5.67
N TYR A 75 11.63 2.68 -6.14
CA TYR A 75 11.50 1.51 -5.29
C TYR A 75 12.74 0.64 -5.41
N ILE A 76 13.26 0.18 -4.28
CA ILE A 76 14.37 -0.78 -4.23
C ILE A 76 13.94 -2.01 -3.43
N LEU A 77 14.54 -3.16 -3.75
CA LEU A 77 14.36 -4.35 -2.94
C LEU A 77 15.20 -4.26 -1.68
N ARG A 78 14.64 -4.69 -0.55
CA ARG A 78 15.40 -4.92 0.68
C ARG A 78 16.41 -6.02 0.42
N ASP A 79 17.69 -5.68 0.46
CA ASP A 79 18.76 -6.66 0.38
C ASP A 79 18.92 -7.30 1.76
N TYR A 80 18.38 -8.50 1.94
CA TYR A 80 18.72 -9.31 3.11
C TYR A 80 20.04 -10.03 2.82
N PRO A 81 21.05 -9.96 3.70
CA PRO A 81 22.23 -10.80 3.54
C PRO A 81 21.78 -12.25 3.47
N LYS A 82 22.11 -12.92 2.36
CA LYS A 82 21.71 -14.30 2.04
C LYS A 82 21.98 -15.24 3.22
N ALA A 83 20.96 -15.49 4.03
CA ALA A 83 20.87 -16.75 4.75
C ALA A 83 20.46 -17.79 3.71
N GLU A 84 21.22 -18.88 3.66
CA GLU A 84 21.21 -19.92 2.64
C GLU A 84 19.90 -20.71 2.64
N ASN A 85 18.83 -20.18 2.04
CA ASN A 85 17.77 -20.99 1.43
C ASN A 85 16.84 -20.11 0.59
N PRO A 86 16.88 -20.17 -0.76
CA PRO A 86 15.87 -19.52 -1.59
C PRO A 86 14.59 -20.35 -1.51
N LYS A 87 13.85 -20.26 -0.40
CA LYS A 87 12.43 -20.61 -0.46
C LYS A 87 11.81 -19.61 -1.42
N LYS A 88 11.48 -20.11 -2.63
CA LYS A 88 10.30 -19.68 -3.38
C LYS A 88 9.15 -19.59 -2.37
N LEU A 89 8.90 -18.40 -1.83
CA LEU A 89 7.70 -18.14 -1.05
C LEU A 89 6.64 -17.77 -2.07
N THR A 90 5.98 -18.82 -2.51
CA THR A 90 4.87 -18.90 -3.45
C THR A 90 3.71 -17.97 -3.08
N GLU A 91 3.32 -17.12 -4.02
CA GLU A 91 1.96 -16.88 -4.56
C GLU A 91 0.69 -16.99 -3.69
N HIS A 92 0.75 -16.92 -2.37
CA HIS A 92 -0.46 -16.85 -1.53
C HIS A 92 -0.41 -15.67 -0.57
N ASP A 93 -0.52 -14.45 -1.12
CA ASP A 93 -1.13 -13.36 -0.35
C ASP A 93 -2.60 -13.31 -0.76
N ASN A 94 -3.41 -14.11 -0.07
CA ASN A 94 -4.85 -13.88 -0.05
C ASN A 94 -5.03 -12.50 0.59
N VAL A 95 -5.16 -11.47 -0.25
CA VAL A 95 -5.52 -10.14 0.24
C VAL A 95 -6.92 -10.29 0.85
N SER A 96 -6.96 -10.50 2.16
CA SER A 96 -8.14 -10.27 2.95
C SER A 96 -8.33 -8.76 2.94
N GLY A 97 -9.00 -8.29 1.89
CA GLY A 97 -9.63 -6.99 1.91
C GLY A 97 -10.70 -7.06 2.98
N ALA A 98 -10.34 -6.62 4.19
CA ALA A 98 -11.34 -6.08 5.09
C ALA A 98 -11.96 -4.89 4.34
N VAL A 99 -13.08 -5.17 3.67
CA VAL A 99 -14.01 -4.18 3.18
C VAL A 99 -14.51 -3.39 4.40
N GLU A 100 -13.79 -2.35 4.77
CA GLU A 100 -14.38 -1.24 5.52
C GLU A 100 -15.02 -0.29 4.51
N ASP A 101 -15.98 -0.81 3.74
CA ASP A 101 -17.01 0.02 3.11
C ASP A 101 -18.13 0.14 4.14
N GLU A 102 -18.13 1.27 4.84
CA GLU A 102 -19.21 1.75 5.70
C GLU A 102 -20.51 2.02 4.88
N ASP A 103 -21.09 1.01 4.21
CA ASP A 103 -22.43 1.19 3.59
C ASP A 103 -23.24 -0.10 3.35
N VAL A 104 -22.93 -1.23 4.01
CA VAL A 104 -23.75 -2.47 3.93
C VAL A 104 -24.10 -3.02 5.31
N VAL A 105 -24.82 -2.24 6.12
CA VAL A 105 -25.43 -2.77 7.36
C VAL A 105 -26.95 -2.51 7.43
N ARG A 106 -27.56 -1.81 6.46
CA ARG A 106 -29.00 -1.48 6.55
C ARG A 106 -29.97 -2.34 5.74
N ALA A 107 -29.51 -3.35 5.01
CA ALA A 107 -30.38 -4.20 4.18
C ALA A 107 -30.59 -5.63 4.69
N ALA A 108 -30.00 -6.01 5.82
CA ALA A 108 -30.03 -7.41 6.31
C ALA A 108 -31.04 -7.67 7.44
N HIS A 109 -31.91 -6.70 7.78
CA HIS A 109 -32.82 -6.82 8.93
C HIS A 109 -34.31 -6.95 8.54
N GLU A 110 -34.61 -7.41 7.32
CA GLU A 110 -35.99 -7.59 6.85
C GLU A 110 -36.27 -8.96 6.18
N ILE A 111 -35.27 -9.84 6.03
CA ILE A 111 -35.44 -11.13 5.30
C ILE A 111 -35.71 -12.32 6.25
N PHE A 112 -35.32 -12.24 7.53
CA PHE A 112 -35.54 -13.32 8.51
C PHE A 112 -36.62 -12.98 9.55
N GLY A 113 -37.73 -12.39 9.10
CA GLY A 113 -38.99 -12.42 9.84
C GLY A 113 -39.60 -13.82 9.73
N VAL A 114 -39.16 -14.73 10.61
CA VAL A 114 -39.84 -16.00 10.85
C VAL A 114 -41.17 -15.68 11.52
N GLU A 115 -42.24 -15.61 10.73
CA GLU A 115 -43.62 -15.71 11.23
C GLU A 115 -43.93 -17.20 11.35
N THR A 116 -43.97 -17.68 12.59
CA THR A 116 -44.67 -18.92 12.94
C THR A 116 -46.06 -18.53 13.44
N ASP A 117 -47.08 -18.84 12.66
CA ASP A 117 -48.43 -19.18 13.14
C ASP A 117 -48.84 -20.52 12.51
#